data_AF-A0A1B0GM36-F1
#
_entry.id   AF-A0A1B0GM36-F1
#
_cell.length_a   1.000
_cell.length_b   1.000
_cell.length_c   1.000
_cell.angle_alpha   90.00
_cell.angle_beta   90.00
_cell.angle_gamma   90.00
#
_symmetry.space_group_name_H-M   'P 1'
#
loop_
_entity.id
_entity.type
_entity.pdbx_description
1 polymer ?
#
loop_
_entity_poly.entity_id
_entity_poly.type
_entity_poly.pdbx_seq_one_letter_code
_entity_poly.pdbx_strand_id
1 'polypeptide(L)'
;MPSGVLNISSCRYGSPVFVSFPHFYAADPFYLDQVEGINPSKDKHQFYLTIEPSAAETVRWQSYVEQKKVSLGLSLYNEELHVTKTAREFLFDGYEDDLIEMAKEMSAFSSDIVVPFDRAGYFYMRNNSASLMGHYNMYTGADDISKIGSIGNWNYGNRTKFFADTCGMVNGSAGEFYPPQLKKDQVSFFSPDMCRTLPFDFEAEVEVEGITGYKYSGGARTIDKFMVNARDSATIKNISLPMQQY
;
A
#
# COMPACT_ATOMS: atom_id res chain seq x y z
N MET A 1 18.74 0.05 24.86
CA MET A 1 17.48 -0.70 25.03
C MET A 1 17.77 -2.16 24.82
N PRO A 2 17.17 -3.06 25.63
CA PRO A 2 17.15 -4.50 25.34
C PRO A 2 16.53 -4.79 23.95
N SER A 3 16.81 -5.96 23.38
CA SER A 3 16.40 -6.32 22.02
C SER A 3 14.89 -6.57 21.86
N GLY A 4 14.40 -6.48 20.63
CA GLY A 4 13.00 -6.78 20.27
C GLY A 4 12.01 -5.63 20.47
N VAL A 5 12.52 -4.43 20.73
CA VAL A 5 11.73 -3.19 20.71
C VAL A 5 12.44 -2.16 19.84
N LEU A 6 11.72 -1.64 18.85
CA LEU A 6 12.17 -0.62 17.91
C LEU A 6 11.88 0.77 18.48
N ASN A 7 12.90 1.61 18.55
CA ASN A 7 12.75 3.03 18.87
C ASN A 7 12.33 3.80 17.62
N ILE A 8 11.13 4.37 17.62
CA ILE A 8 10.60 5.17 16.52
C ILE A 8 10.42 6.65 16.90
N SER A 9 11.13 7.12 17.92
CA SER A 9 11.07 8.52 18.38
C SER A 9 11.42 9.52 17.28
N SER A 10 12.40 9.20 16.43
CA SER A 10 12.74 10.01 15.26
C SER A 10 11.55 10.17 14.30
N CYS A 11 10.71 9.14 14.16
CA CYS A 11 9.50 9.18 13.33
C CYS A 11 8.33 9.92 14.00
N ARG A 12 8.46 10.28 15.28
CA ARG A 12 7.43 10.93 16.11
C ARG A 12 7.92 12.25 16.71
N TYR A 13 8.72 12.99 15.94
CA TYR A 13 9.21 14.33 16.31
C TYR A 13 9.88 14.35 17.70
N GLY A 14 10.66 13.32 18.01
CA GLY A 14 11.35 13.19 19.30
C GLY A 14 10.50 12.63 20.45
N SER A 15 9.20 12.36 20.24
CA SER A 15 8.35 11.71 21.25
C SER A 15 8.85 10.30 21.54
N PRO A 16 8.91 9.84 22.80
CA PRO A 16 9.47 8.54 23.18
C PRO A 16 8.51 7.39 22.86
N VAL A 17 8.34 7.10 21.57
CA VAL A 17 7.48 6.03 21.07
C VAL A 17 8.32 4.82 20.68
N PHE A 18 7.89 3.65 21.14
CA PHE A 18 8.55 2.38 20.93
C PHE A 18 7.56 1.35 20.41
N VAL A 19 8.00 0.47 19.51
CA VAL A 19 7.15 -0.55 18.87
C VAL A 19 7.78 -1.92 19.02
N SER A 20 6.98 -2.92 19.32
CA SER A 20 7.37 -4.33 19.40
C SER A 20 6.33 -5.20 18.69
N PHE A 21 6.62 -6.49 18.56
CA PHE A 21 5.58 -7.45 18.19
C PHE A 21 4.54 -7.60 19.33
N PRO A 22 3.30 -8.02 19.00
CA PRO A 22 2.26 -8.23 20.00
C PRO A 22 2.75 -9.09 21.18
N HIS A 23 2.37 -8.70 22.40
CA HIS A 23 2.80 -9.37 23.63
C HIS A 23 4.32 -9.53 23.78
N PHE A 24 5.12 -8.61 23.21
CA PHE A 24 6.59 -8.68 23.24
C PHE A 24 7.15 -9.99 22.68
N TYR A 25 6.46 -10.59 21.70
CA TYR A 25 6.95 -11.77 21.03
C TYR A 25 8.34 -11.53 20.42
N ALA A 26 9.27 -12.46 20.68
CA ALA A 26 10.68 -12.37 20.30
C ALA A 26 11.46 -11.17 20.90
N ALA A 27 10.95 -10.52 21.95
CA ALA A 27 11.67 -9.50 22.68
C ALA A 27 12.43 -10.05 23.90
N ASP A 28 13.34 -9.23 24.43
CA ASP A 28 14.10 -9.56 25.63
C ASP A 28 13.17 -9.88 26.81
N PRO A 29 13.43 -10.94 27.60
CA PRO A 29 12.62 -11.31 28.77
C PRO A 29 12.41 -10.17 29.76
N PHE A 30 13.33 -9.20 29.81
CA PHE A 30 13.16 -7.96 30.55
C PHE A 30 11.77 -7.34 30.34
N TYR A 31 11.25 -7.31 29.11
CA TYR A 31 9.92 -6.72 28.85
C TYR A 31 8.76 -7.60 29.31
N LEU A 32 8.95 -8.92 29.33
CA LEU A 32 7.94 -9.87 29.77
C LEU A 32 7.68 -9.74 31.28
N ASP A 33 8.73 -9.48 32.05
CA ASP A 33 8.65 -9.33 33.50
C ASP A 33 8.05 -7.99 33.96
N GLN A 34 7.93 -7.01 33.06
CA GLN A 34 7.41 -5.67 33.40
C GLN A 34 5.91 -5.51 33.16
N VAL A 35 5.25 -6.48 32.52
CA VAL A 35 3.86 -6.36 32.10
C VAL A 35 3.09 -7.64 32.43
N GLU A 36 2.04 -7.53 33.24
CA GLU A 36 1.15 -8.64 33.54
C GLU A 36 0.13 -8.89 32.43
N GLY A 37 -0.30 -10.14 32.26
CA GLY A 37 -1.37 -10.51 31.33
C GLY A 37 -0.94 -10.70 29.86
N ILE A 38 0.37 -10.70 29.58
CA ILE A 38 0.89 -11.01 28.25
C ILE A 38 1.28 -12.48 28.12
N ASN A 39 0.98 -13.08 26.96
CA ASN A 39 1.29 -14.47 26.68
C ASN A 39 1.89 -14.59 25.26
N PRO A 40 3.21 -14.47 25.10
CA PRO A 40 3.85 -14.53 23.80
C PRO A 40 3.60 -15.89 23.13
N SER A 41 3.06 -15.87 21.91
CA SER A 41 2.80 -17.07 21.11
C SER A 41 3.28 -16.81 19.69
N LYS A 42 4.12 -17.71 19.16
CA LYS A 42 4.65 -17.61 17.80
C LYS A 42 3.52 -17.51 16.78
N ASP A 43 2.58 -18.44 16.82
CA ASP A 43 1.51 -18.55 15.81
C ASP A 43 0.56 -17.34 15.82
N LYS A 44 0.44 -16.62 16.94
CA LYS A 44 -0.44 -15.45 17.06
C LYS A 44 0.27 -14.11 16.89
N HIS A 45 1.54 -14.03 17.25
CA HIS A 45 2.24 -12.76 17.43
C HIS A 45 3.46 -12.59 16.52
N GLN A 46 3.76 -13.57 15.67
CA GLN A 46 4.67 -13.38 14.55
C GLN A 46 3.98 -12.66 13.40
N PHE A 47 4.76 -11.93 12.61
CA PHE A 47 4.32 -11.42 11.32
C PHE A 47 4.33 -12.54 10.29
N TYR A 48 3.27 -12.67 9.49
CA TYR A 48 3.21 -13.54 8.33
C TYR A 48 2.69 -12.78 7.12
N LEU A 49 3.23 -13.09 5.94
CA LEU A 49 2.68 -12.72 4.64
C LEU A 49 2.51 -14.01 3.85
N THR A 50 1.35 -14.15 3.20
CA THR A 50 1.05 -15.29 2.33
C THR A 50 0.88 -14.77 0.90
N ILE A 51 1.66 -15.29 -0.04
CA ILE A 51 1.75 -14.78 -1.43
C ILE A 51 0.96 -15.65 -2.39
N GLU A 52 0.80 -16.93 -2.10
CA GLU A 52 0.10 -17.93 -2.92
C GLU A 52 -1.31 -17.52 -3.36
N PRO A 53 -2.14 -16.86 -2.51
CA PRO A 53 -3.45 -16.35 -2.93
C PRO A 53 -3.37 -15.39 -4.11
N SER A 54 -2.25 -14.67 -4.29
CA SER A 54 -2.08 -13.75 -5.41
C SER A 54 -2.00 -14.51 -6.75
N ALA A 55 -1.27 -15.63 -6.80
CA ALA A 55 -1.20 -16.49 -7.98
C ALA A 55 -2.57 -17.08 -8.32
N ALA A 56 -3.31 -17.56 -7.32
CA ALA A 56 -4.68 -18.06 -7.50
C ALA A 56 -5.64 -16.97 -8.03
N GLU A 57 -5.55 -15.74 -7.51
CA GLU A 57 -6.40 -14.63 -7.97
C GLU A 57 -6.09 -14.22 -9.42
N THR A 58 -4.82 -14.28 -9.85
CA THR A 58 -4.45 -13.94 -11.25
C THR A 58 -5.12 -14.84 -12.30
N VAL A 59 -5.32 -16.12 -11.97
CA VAL A 59 -5.93 -17.11 -12.89
C VAL A 59 -7.41 -17.38 -12.59
N ARG A 60 -7.99 -16.73 -11.58
CA ARG A 60 -9.39 -16.95 -11.17
C ARG A 60 -10.40 -16.78 -12.31
N TRP A 61 -10.14 -15.83 -13.20
CA TRP A 61 -11.01 -15.51 -14.34
C TRP A 61 -10.52 -16.12 -15.66
N GLN A 62 -9.46 -16.91 -15.63
CA GLN A 62 -8.90 -17.62 -16.77
C GLN A 62 -9.59 -18.98 -16.98
N SER A 63 -9.27 -19.67 -18.08
CA SER A 63 -9.86 -20.96 -18.41
C SER A 63 -9.52 -22.02 -17.36
N TYR A 64 -10.37 -23.05 -17.26
CA TYR A 64 -10.13 -24.17 -16.33
C TYR A 64 -8.75 -24.84 -16.55
N VAL A 65 -8.28 -24.88 -17.79
CA VAL A 65 -6.97 -25.43 -18.14
C VAL A 65 -5.84 -24.61 -17.52
N GLU A 66 -5.93 -23.28 -17.58
CA GLU A 66 -4.93 -22.37 -16.97
C GLU A 66 -4.94 -22.47 -15.45
N GLN A 67 -6.12 -22.52 -14.83
CA GLN A 67 -6.26 -22.75 -13.39
C GLN A 67 -5.62 -24.08 -12.96
N LYS A 68 -5.83 -25.14 -13.73
CA LYS A 68 -5.22 -26.46 -13.46
C LYS A 68 -3.70 -26.46 -13.63
N LYS A 69 -3.16 -25.70 -14.59
CA LYS A 69 -1.71 -25.54 -14.74
C LYS A 69 -1.09 -24.86 -13.51
N VAL A 70 -1.67 -23.76 -13.02
CA VAL A 70 -1.20 -23.09 -11.80
C VAL A 70 -1.36 -24.00 -10.58
N SER A 71 -2.49 -24.69 -10.44
CA SER A 71 -2.69 -25.65 -9.35
C SER A 71 -1.65 -26.77 -9.36
N LEU A 72 -1.24 -27.25 -10.54
CA LEU A 72 -0.17 -28.23 -10.68
C LEU A 72 1.19 -27.62 -10.30
N GLY A 73 1.51 -26.42 -10.79
CA GLY A 73 2.72 -25.69 -10.42
C GLY A 73 2.85 -25.53 -8.91
N LEU A 74 1.81 -24.99 -8.24
CA LEU A 74 1.78 -24.86 -6.79
C LEU A 74 1.98 -26.19 -6.05
N SER A 75 1.46 -27.29 -6.59
CA SER A 75 1.67 -28.63 -6.00
C SER A 75 3.07 -29.21 -6.23
N LEU A 76 3.76 -28.78 -7.29
CA LEU A 76 5.11 -29.24 -7.63
C LEU A 76 6.20 -28.47 -6.87
N TYR A 77 6.00 -27.18 -6.64
CA TYR A 77 7.00 -26.30 -6.02
C TYR A 77 6.99 -26.33 -4.48
N ASN A 78 6.17 -27.18 -3.83
CA ASN A 78 6.12 -27.37 -2.37
C ASN A 78 6.23 -26.06 -1.57
N GLU A 79 5.44 -25.07 -1.97
CA GLU A 79 5.44 -23.74 -1.37
C GLU A 79 5.04 -23.78 0.12
N GLU A 80 5.81 -23.09 0.95
CA GLU A 80 5.45 -22.87 2.34
C GLU A 80 4.60 -21.61 2.46
N LEU A 81 3.35 -21.76 2.96
CA LEU A 81 2.41 -20.67 3.27
C LEU A 81 2.97 -19.53 4.14
N HIS A 82 4.09 -19.77 4.81
CA HIS A 82 4.75 -18.85 5.73
C HIS A 82 6.26 -18.81 5.51
N VAL A 83 6.73 -17.81 4.79
CA VAL A 83 8.16 -17.55 4.64
C VAL A 83 8.71 -16.70 5.78
N THR A 84 9.91 -17.06 6.28
CA THR A 84 10.65 -16.24 7.24
C THR A 84 11.81 -15.53 6.53
N LYS A 85 11.77 -14.20 6.48
CA LYS A 85 12.80 -13.35 5.87
C LYS A 85 13.12 -12.17 6.78
N THR A 86 14.27 -11.54 6.58
CA THR A 86 14.60 -10.31 7.31
C THR A 86 13.73 -9.15 6.83
N ALA A 87 13.53 -8.14 7.68
CA ALA A 87 12.80 -6.92 7.28
C ALA A 87 13.44 -6.22 6.07
N ARG A 88 14.76 -6.34 5.92
CA ARG A 88 15.50 -5.74 4.81
C ARG A 88 15.24 -6.46 3.48
N GLU A 89 15.29 -7.79 3.48
CA GLU A 89 14.94 -8.61 2.32
C GLU A 89 13.47 -8.40 1.91
N PHE A 90 12.58 -8.38 2.88
CA PHE A 90 11.15 -8.21 2.63
C PHE A 90 10.79 -6.83 2.05
N LEU A 91 11.43 -5.76 2.56
CA LEU A 91 11.11 -4.41 2.15
C LEU A 91 11.90 -3.97 0.92
N PHE A 92 13.23 -4.12 0.90
CA PHE A 92 14.09 -3.39 -0.03
C PHE A 92 14.98 -4.26 -0.90
N ASP A 93 15.69 -5.23 -0.32
CA ASP A 93 16.67 -6.04 -1.07
C ASP A 93 15.97 -7.07 -1.98
N GLY A 94 14.75 -7.46 -1.62
CA GLY A 94 14.01 -8.54 -2.27
C GLY A 94 14.59 -9.92 -1.96
N TYR A 95 13.75 -10.95 -2.04
CA TYR A 95 14.19 -12.34 -1.88
C TYR A 95 13.75 -13.20 -3.07
N GLU A 96 14.48 -14.29 -3.28
CA GLU A 96 14.12 -15.33 -4.25
C GLU A 96 12.96 -16.16 -3.69
N ASP A 97 11.95 -16.37 -4.54
CA ASP A 97 10.66 -16.92 -4.20
C ASP A 97 10.26 -17.92 -5.29
N ASP A 98 9.85 -19.11 -4.87
CA ASP A 98 9.60 -20.24 -5.75
C ASP A 98 8.39 -19.95 -6.68
N LEU A 99 7.44 -19.09 -6.28
CA LEU A 99 6.32 -18.66 -7.14
C LEU A 99 6.80 -17.78 -8.29
N ILE A 100 7.81 -16.94 -8.07
CA ILE A 100 8.37 -16.09 -9.11
C ILE A 100 9.15 -16.94 -10.12
N GLU A 101 9.90 -17.94 -9.64
CA GLU A 101 10.58 -18.90 -10.51
C GLU A 101 9.59 -19.72 -11.34
N MET A 102 8.58 -20.30 -10.67
CA MET A 102 7.46 -21.00 -11.32
C MET A 102 6.79 -20.10 -12.38
N ALA A 103 6.47 -18.85 -12.03
CA ALA A 103 5.79 -17.94 -12.95
C ALA A 103 6.65 -17.56 -14.17
N LYS A 104 7.98 -17.42 -14.00
CA LYS A 104 8.91 -17.23 -15.13
C LYS A 104 8.91 -18.44 -16.06
N GLU A 105 8.96 -19.65 -15.52
CA GLU A 105 8.90 -20.86 -16.34
C GLU A 105 7.55 -21.01 -17.06
N MET A 106 6.45 -20.74 -16.35
CA MET A 106 5.10 -20.79 -16.93
C MET A 106 4.88 -19.72 -18.01
N SER A 107 5.52 -18.55 -17.89
CA SER A 107 5.47 -17.50 -18.91
C SER A 107 6.08 -17.94 -20.25
N ALA A 108 7.02 -18.89 -20.25
CA ALA A 108 7.58 -19.48 -21.47
C ALA A 108 6.53 -20.31 -22.27
N PHE A 109 5.43 -20.72 -21.62
CA PHE A 109 4.38 -21.54 -22.21
C PHE A 109 3.01 -20.85 -22.26
N SER A 110 2.91 -19.62 -21.76
CA SER A 110 1.71 -18.78 -21.79
C SER A 110 2.08 -17.31 -21.94
N SER A 111 1.69 -16.69 -23.06
CA SER A 111 1.94 -15.28 -23.35
C SER A 111 1.21 -14.30 -22.42
N ASP A 112 0.26 -14.80 -21.62
CA ASP A 112 -0.62 -13.98 -20.80
C ASP A 112 -0.09 -13.74 -19.38
N ILE A 113 1.00 -14.42 -18.99
CA ILE A 113 1.66 -14.26 -17.69
C ILE A 113 2.92 -13.41 -17.88
N VAL A 114 2.82 -12.11 -17.60
CA VAL A 114 3.99 -11.22 -17.54
C VAL A 114 4.36 -11.03 -16.08
N VAL A 115 5.53 -11.53 -15.68
CA VAL A 115 6.10 -11.30 -14.34
C VAL A 115 7.10 -10.14 -14.45
N PRO A 116 6.76 -8.94 -13.98
CA PRO A 116 7.61 -7.76 -14.17
C PRO A 116 8.81 -7.69 -13.21
N PHE A 117 8.91 -8.61 -12.26
CA PHE A 117 9.92 -8.59 -11.22
C PHE A 117 10.67 -9.93 -11.13
N ASP A 118 11.94 -9.86 -10.76
CA ASP A 118 12.80 -11.03 -10.59
C ASP A 118 12.84 -11.55 -9.15
N ARG A 119 12.45 -10.72 -8.17
CA ARG A 119 12.44 -11.01 -6.73
C ARG A 119 11.16 -10.49 -6.07
N ALA A 120 10.79 -11.10 -4.95
CA ALA A 120 9.67 -10.68 -4.12
C ALA A 120 10.14 -9.62 -3.10
N GLY A 121 9.44 -8.49 -3.03
CA GLY A 121 9.68 -7.47 -2.00
C GLY A 121 8.76 -6.27 -2.17
N TYR A 122 8.35 -5.66 -1.06
CA TYR A 122 7.30 -4.63 -1.06
C TYR A 122 7.74 -3.30 -1.70
N PHE A 123 8.97 -2.88 -1.43
CA PHE A 123 9.62 -1.70 -2.00
C PHE A 123 10.84 -2.07 -2.84
N TYR A 124 10.90 -3.32 -3.32
CA TYR A 124 11.96 -3.79 -4.20
C TYR A 124 12.04 -2.87 -5.44
N MET A 125 13.27 -2.54 -5.85
CA MET A 125 13.60 -1.56 -6.91
C MET A 125 13.20 -0.09 -6.65
N ARG A 126 12.60 0.29 -5.51
CA ARG A 126 12.26 1.70 -5.24
C ARG A 126 13.49 2.58 -5.02
N ASN A 127 14.55 2.03 -4.45
CA ASN A 127 15.73 2.81 -4.13
C ASN A 127 16.45 3.28 -5.41
N ASN A 128 16.78 4.57 -5.47
CA ASN A 128 17.38 5.23 -6.64
C ASN A 128 16.56 5.11 -7.94
N SER A 129 15.26 4.86 -7.85
CA SER A 129 14.36 4.88 -9.00
C SER A 129 13.73 6.27 -9.18
N ALA A 130 13.61 6.73 -10.42
CA ALA A 130 12.97 8.00 -10.75
C ALA A 130 11.55 7.83 -11.32
N SER A 131 11.26 6.68 -11.92
CA SER A 131 10.04 6.45 -12.70
C SER A 131 9.14 5.34 -12.15
N LEU A 132 9.51 4.69 -11.05
CA LEU A 132 8.75 3.55 -10.52
C LEU A 132 7.36 3.96 -10.00
N MET A 133 7.21 5.19 -9.51
CA MET A 133 5.92 5.78 -9.10
C MET A 133 5.17 6.44 -10.27
N GLY A 134 5.71 6.32 -11.50
CA GLY A 134 5.15 6.88 -12.72
C GLY A 134 5.64 8.31 -13.03
N HIS A 135 5.27 8.80 -14.21
CA HIS A 135 5.59 10.13 -14.68
C HIS A 135 4.46 11.11 -14.36
N TYR A 136 4.81 12.19 -13.66
CA TYR A 136 3.89 13.26 -13.29
C TYR A 136 4.03 14.41 -14.27
N ASN A 137 2.91 14.85 -14.83
CA ASN A 137 2.84 16.14 -15.52
C ASN A 137 1.97 17.07 -14.66
N MET A 138 2.59 18.10 -14.08
CA MET A 138 1.99 18.99 -13.10
C MET A 138 1.89 20.41 -13.63
N TYR A 139 0.84 21.11 -13.22
CA TYR A 139 0.68 22.52 -13.52
C TYR A 139 1.63 23.35 -12.67
N THR A 140 2.40 24.22 -13.32
CA THR A 140 3.38 25.11 -12.69
C THR A 140 2.75 26.34 -12.05
N GLY A 141 1.52 26.68 -12.45
CA GLY A 141 0.85 27.91 -12.03
C GLY A 141 1.26 29.16 -12.83
N ALA A 142 2.11 29.04 -13.86
CA ALA A 142 2.59 30.17 -14.65
C ALA A 142 1.46 30.90 -15.41
N ASP A 143 0.53 30.16 -16.01
CA ASP A 143 -0.63 30.72 -16.71
C ASP A 143 -1.80 31.03 -15.77
N ASP A 144 -1.95 30.22 -14.72
CA ASP A 144 -3.05 30.28 -13.77
C ASP A 144 -2.62 29.72 -12.41
N ILE A 145 -2.41 30.62 -11.45
CA ILE A 145 -1.95 30.27 -10.11
C ILE A 145 -2.93 29.36 -9.36
N SER A 146 -4.22 29.34 -9.74
CA SER A 146 -5.22 28.45 -9.12
C SER A 146 -4.99 26.97 -9.43
N LYS A 147 -4.09 26.65 -10.37
CA LYS A 147 -3.75 25.27 -10.76
C LYS A 147 -2.41 24.79 -10.22
N ILE A 148 -1.61 25.65 -9.58
CA ILE A 148 -0.26 25.27 -9.13
C ILE A 148 -0.28 23.99 -8.29
N GLY A 149 0.66 23.08 -8.56
CA GLY A 149 0.80 21.84 -7.79
C GLY A 149 -0.25 20.77 -8.09
N SER A 150 -1.27 21.08 -8.91
CA SER A 150 -2.23 20.07 -9.36
C SER A 150 -1.66 19.22 -10.49
N ILE A 151 -2.08 17.95 -10.54
CA ILE A 151 -1.67 17.01 -11.57
C ILE A 151 -2.55 17.20 -12.80
N GLY A 152 -1.91 17.37 -13.96
CA GLY A 152 -2.59 17.35 -15.26
C GLY A 152 -2.74 15.93 -15.79
N ASN A 153 -1.65 15.16 -15.80
CA ASN A 153 -1.64 13.77 -16.25
C ASN A 153 -0.67 12.93 -15.41
N TRP A 154 -0.99 11.64 -15.27
CA TRP A 154 -0.09 10.62 -14.71
C TRP A 154 0.08 9.51 -15.74
N ASN A 155 1.34 9.16 -16.04
CA ASN A 155 1.69 8.20 -17.11
C ASN A 155 1.00 8.53 -18.44
N TYR A 156 1.06 9.81 -18.84
CA TYR A 156 0.52 10.34 -20.10
C TYR A 156 -1.01 10.24 -20.26
N GLY A 157 -1.74 9.91 -19.20
CA GLY A 157 -3.20 9.87 -19.18
C GLY A 157 -3.80 10.72 -18.08
N ASN A 158 -5.05 11.14 -18.28
CA ASN A 158 -5.86 11.84 -17.29
C ASN A 158 -6.73 10.90 -16.44
N ARG A 159 -6.63 9.58 -16.68
CA ARG A 159 -7.33 8.54 -15.93
C ARG A 159 -6.47 7.28 -15.78
N THR A 160 -6.64 6.59 -14.67
CA THR A 160 -6.07 5.28 -14.40
C THR A 160 -6.93 4.17 -15.01
N LYS A 161 -6.32 3.00 -15.23
CA LYS A 161 -7.00 1.79 -15.73
C LYS A 161 -7.51 0.90 -14.60
N PHE A 162 -7.30 1.30 -13.34
CA PHE A 162 -7.57 0.47 -12.18
C PHE A 162 -9.01 0.58 -11.68
N PHE A 163 -9.61 1.76 -11.85
CA PHE A 163 -10.96 2.07 -11.38
C PHE A 163 -11.83 2.58 -12.53
N ALA A 164 -13.11 2.19 -12.52
CA ALA A 164 -14.08 2.67 -13.49
C ALA A 164 -14.49 4.12 -13.20
N ASP A 165 -15.16 4.75 -14.16
CA ASP A 165 -15.82 6.05 -14.01
C ASP A 165 -14.91 7.13 -13.41
N THR A 166 -15.44 7.89 -12.44
CA THR A 166 -14.76 9.01 -11.80
C THR A 166 -13.69 8.58 -10.81
N CYS A 167 -13.76 7.36 -10.25
CA CYS A 167 -12.76 6.85 -9.30
C CYS A 167 -11.39 6.65 -9.95
N GLY A 168 -11.36 6.46 -11.27
CA GLY A 168 -10.13 6.37 -12.05
C GLY A 168 -9.57 7.73 -12.48
N MET A 169 -10.22 8.86 -12.21
CA MET A 169 -9.72 10.16 -12.66
C MET A 169 -8.43 10.55 -11.93
N VAL A 170 -7.46 11.10 -12.67
CA VAL A 170 -6.25 11.67 -12.11
C VAL A 170 -6.51 13.16 -11.90
N ASN A 171 -6.62 13.58 -10.64
CA ASN A 171 -6.91 14.97 -10.26
C ASN A 171 -6.43 15.28 -8.84
N GLY A 172 -6.42 16.55 -8.48
CA GLY A 172 -5.87 17.01 -7.20
C GLY A 172 -4.36 17.22 -7.25
N SER A 173 -3.74 17.28 -6.08
CA SER A 173 -2.30 17.48 -5.89
C SER A 173 -1.54 16.15 -5.81
N ALA A 174 -0.22 16.19 -5.99
CA ALA A 174 0.69 15.11 -5.61
C ALA A 174 1.04 15.11 -4.11
N GLY A 175 0.47 16.04 -3.33
CA GLY A 175 0.56 16.10 -1.86
C GLY A 175 1.49 17.19 -1.35
N GLU A 176 2.45 17.65 -2.15
CA GLU A 176 3.44 18.65 -1.74
C GLU A 176 2.93 20.09 -1.88
N PHE A 177 2.17 20.37 -2.95
CA PHE A 177 1.72 21.71 -3.28
C PHE A 177 0.22 21.77 -3.54
N TYR A 178 -0.43 22.76 -2.96
CA TYR A 178 -1.84 23.05 -3.20
C TYR A 178 -2.00 24.50 -3.70
N PRO A 179 -3.06 24.78 -4.49
CA PRO A 179 -3.36 26.15 -4.90
C PRO A 179 -3.54 27.11 -3.72
N PRO A 180 -3.22 28.41 -3.90
CA PRO A 180 -3.44 29.41 -2.86
C PRO A 180 -4.94 29.64 -2.62
N GLN A 181 -5.27 30.24 -1.48
CA GLN A 181 -6.65 30.59 -1.08
C GLN A 181 -7.59 29.39 -1.00
N LEU A 182 -7.11 28.30 -0.37
CA LEU A 182 -7.93 27.12 -0.10
C LEU A 182 -9.17 27.48 0.72
N LYS A 183 -10.28 26.83 0.37
CA LYS A 183 -11.51 26.88 1.15
C LYS A 183 -11.44 25.87 2.29
N LYS A 184 -12.21 26.13 3.35
CA LYS A 184 -12.39 25.23 4.50
C LYS A 184 -13.39 24.11 4.18
N ASP A 185 -13.17 23.41 3.06
CA ASP A 185 -14.01 22.32 2.57
C ASP A 185 -13.22 21.02 2.42
N GLN A 186 -12.59 20.79 1.27
CA GLN A 186 -11.91 19.54 0.94
C GLN A 186 -10.74 19.79 -0.01
N VAL A 187 -9.67 19.03 0.19
CA VAL A 187 -8.55 18.93 -0.75
C VAL A 187 -8.46 17.51 -1.30
N SER A 188 -7.86 17.38 -2.47
CA SER A 188 -7.70 16.10 -3.17
C SER A 188 -6.22 15.80 -3.38
N PHE A 189 -5.83 14.57 -3.07
CA PHE A 189 -4.48 14.06 -3.22
C PHE A 189 -4.49 12.80 -4.08
N PHE A 190 -3.74 12.80 -5.17
CA PHE A 190 -3.58 11.62 -6.02
C PHE A 190 -2.41 10.77 -5.52
N SER A 191 -2.71 9.54 -5.10
CA SER A 191 -1.69 8.59 -4.67
C SER A 191 -1.42 7.56 -5.77
N PRO A 192 -0.19 7.48 -6.32
CA PRO A 192 0.17 6.45 -7.29
C PRO A 192 0.11 5.04 -6.66
N ASP A 193 0.44 4.93 -5.37
CA ASP A 193 0.44 3.67 -4.62
C ASP A 193 -1.00 3.15 -4.43
N MET A 194 -1.96 4.05 -4.23
CA MET A 194 -3.38 3.68 -4.17
C MET A 194 -4.07 3.70 -5.54
N CYS A 195 -3.38 4.11 -6.60
CA CYS A 195 -3.87 4.18 -7.98
C CYS A 195 -5.13 5.06 -8.17
N ARG A 196 -5.40 5.99 -7.24
CA ARG A 196 -6.60 6.84 -7.22
C ARG A 196 -6.37 8.17 -6.51
N THR A 197 -7.29 9.10 -6.74
CA THR A 197 -7.42 10.31 -5.92
C THR A 197 -8.18 10.03 -4.63
N LEU A 198 -7.67 10.60 -3.55
CA LEU A 198 -8.17 10.52 -2.20
C LEU A 198 -8.65 11.90 -1.74
N PRO A 199 -9.91 12.02 -1.31
CA PRO A 199 -10.41 13.24 -0.69
C PRO A 199 -9.95 13.34 0.78
N PHE A 200 -9.61 14.56 1.21
CA PHE A 200 -9.32 14.92 2.59
C PHE A 200 -10.18 16.10 3.01
N ASP A 201 -10.95 15.93 4.08
CA ASP A 201 -11.90 16.92 4.56
C ASP A 201 -11.21 17.88 5.54
N PHE A 202 -11.65 19.15 5.55
CA PHE A 202 -11.18 20.13 6.53
C PHE A 202 -11.55 19.69 7.95
N GLU A 203 -10.57 19.66 8.84
CA GLU A 203 -10.75 19.28 10.24
C GLU A 203 -10.74 20.52 11.14
N ALA A 204 -9.68 21.33 11.06
CA ALA A 204 -9.49 22.47 11.96
C ALA A 204 -8.49 23.48 11.40
N GLU A 205 -8.54 24.71 11.93
CA GLU A 205 -7.46 25.68 11.80
C GLU A 205 -6.43 25.42 12.90
N VAL A 206 -5.16 25.42 12.54
CA VAL A 206 -4.04 25.12 13.43
C VAL A 206 -2.96 26.19 13.28
N GLU A 207 -2.21 26.45 14.34
CA GLU A 207 -1.02 27.30 14.30
C GLU A 207 0.21 26.43 14.47
N VAL A 208 1.12 26.48 13.50
CA VAL A 208 2.37 25.71 13.50
C VAL A 208 3.50 26.69 13.29
N GLU A 209 4.41 26.82 14.26
CA GLU A 209 5.55 27.75 14.21
C GLU A 209 5.13 29.21 13.91
N GLY A 210 4.00 29.66 14.47
CA GLY A 210 3.46 31.00 14.27
C GLY A 210 2.76 31.22 12.92
N ILE A 211 2.59 30.17 12.11
CA ILE A 211 1.89 30.21 10.83
C ILE A 211 0.51 29.56 10.99
N THR A 212 -0.55 30.31 10.69
CA THR A 212 -1.90 29.79 10.61
C THR A 212 -2.06 28.89 9.38
N GLY A 213 -2.43 27.64 9.59
CA GLY A 213 -2.67 26.65 8.55
C GLY A 213 -4.00 25.92 8.74
N TYR A 214 -4.41 25.19 7.72
CA TYR A 214 -5.60 24.34 7.75
C TYR A 214 -5.18 22.87 7.84
N LYS A 215 -5.70 22.16 8.83
CA LYS A 215 -5.55 20.72 8.98
C LYS A 215 -6.65 20.04 8.18
N TYR A 216 -6.24 19.17 7.27
CA TYR A 216 -7.13 18.27 6.54
C TYR A 216 -6.86 16.83 6.96
N SER A 217 -7.90 16.01 7.08
CA SER A 217 -7.77 14.62 7.46
C SER A 217 -8.65 13.69 6.63
N GLY A 218 -8.23 12.43 6.57
CA GLY A 218 -8.98 11.39 5.89
C GLY A 218 -10.26 11.08 6.69
N GLY A 219 -11.41 11.38 6.10
CA GLY A 219 -12.72 11.08 6.67
C GLY A 219 -13.20 9.68 6.30
N ALA A 220 -14.43 9.35 6.69
CA ALA A 220 -15.05 8.07 6.35
C ALA A 220 -14.95 7.77 4.84
N ARG A 221 -15.17 8.79 3.99
CA ARG A 221 -15.20 8.70 2.53
C ARG A 221 -13.83 8.50 1.86
N THR A 222 -12.72 8.68 2.56
CA THR A 222 -11.39 8.56 1.96
C THR A 222 -11.07 7.12 1.56
N ILE A 223 -11.53 6.16 2.38
CA ILE A 223 -11.32 4.71 2.20
C ILE A 223 -12.67 3.95 2.19
N ASP A 224 -13.82 4.64 2.17
CA ASP A 224 -15.12 3.99 2.32
C ASP A 224 -15.41 2.95 1.22
N LYS A 225 -16.19 1.95 1.62
CA LYS A 225 -16.77 0.93 0.76
C LYS A 225 -18.29 1.09 0.73
N PHE A 226 -18.84 1.65 -0.36
CA PHE A 226 -20.26 1.66 -0.81
C PHE A 226 -21.38 2.09 0.16
N MET A 227 -21.23 1.97 1.48
CA MET A 227 -22.31 2.10 2.47
C MET A 227 -22.63 3.56 2.78
N VAL A 228 -21.67 4.49 2.61
CA VAL A 228 -21.89 5.93 2.83
C VAL A 228 -22.07 6.68 1.52
N ASN A 229 -21.51 6.21 0.39
CA ASN A 229 -21.57 6.95 -0.88
C ASN A 229 -21.66 6.05 -2.12
N ALA A 230 -22.76 6.16 -2.87
CA ALA A 230 -23.01 5.38 -4.09
C ALA A 230 -21.99 5.64 -5.23
N ARG A 231 -21.24 6.74 -5.15
CA ARG A 231 -20.17 7.10 -6.11
C ARG A 231 -18.90 6.26 -5.95
N ASP A 232 -18.69 5.62 -4.80
CA ASP A 232 -17.50 4.78 -4.55
C ASP A 232 -17.66 3.35 -5.12
N SER A 233 -18.75 3.10 -5.84
CA SER A 233 -19.06 1.82 -6.47
C SER A 233 -18.00 1.32 -7.43
N ALA A 234 -17.35 2.23 -8.15
CA ALA A 234 -16.27 1.94 -9.07
C ALA A 234 -14.92 1.61 -8.40
N THR A 235 -14.80 1.77 -7.08
CA THR A 235 -13.60 1.37 -6.31
C THR A 235 -13.55 -0.15 -6.09
N ILE A 236 -14.69 -0.83 -6.12
CA ILE A 236 -14.77 -2.27 -5.91
C ILE A 236 -14.65 -2.98 -7.26
N LYS A 237 -13.45 -3.39 -7.63
CA LYS A 237 -13.29 -4.55 -8.53
C LYS A 237 -13.60 -5.79 -7.70
N ASN A 238 -14.81 -6.36 -7.74
CA ASN A 238 -15.21 -7.69 -7.21
C ASN A 238 -14.36 -8.31 -6.05
N ILE A 239 -13.88 -7.52 -5.09
CA ILE A 239 -13.17 -7.99 -3.91
C ILE A 239 -14.21 -7.98 -2.79
N SER A 240 -14.95 -9.09 -2.74
CA SER A 240 -15.53 -9.56 -1.50
C SER A 240 -14.38 -9.91 -0.56
N LEU A 241 -13.83 -8.92 0.17
CA LEU A 241 -13.11 -9.20 1.40
C LEU A 241 -14.15 -9.84 2.34
N PRO A 242 -14.01 -11.13 2.71
CA PRO A 242 -14.79 -11.64 3.81
C PRO A 242 -14.25 -10.94 5.05
N MET A 243 -15.04 -10.04 5.65
CA MET A 243 -14.87 -9.78 7.07
C MET A 243 -15.16 -11.12 7.76
N GLN A 244 -14.12 -11.87 8.09
CA GLN A 244 -14.21 -12.82 9.18
C GLN A 244 -14.42 -11.99 10.44
N GLN A 245 -15.68 -11.78 10.78
CA GLN A 245 -16.09 -11.47 12.14
C GLN A 245 -15.69 -12.68 13.00
N TYR A 246 -14.75 -12.47 13.91
CA TYR A 246 -14.64 -13.28 15.12
C TYR A 246 -15.64 -12.78 16.15
#